data_AF-A0A103XUB4-F1
#
_entry.id   AF-A0A103XUB4-F1
#
_cell.length_a   1.000
_cell.length_b   1.000
_cell.length_c   1.000
_cell.angle_alpha   90.00
_cell.angle_beta   90.00
_cell.angle_gamma   90.00
#
_symmetry.space_group_name_H-M   'P 1'
#
loop_
_entity.id
_entity.type
_entity.pdbx_description
1 polymer ?
#
loop_
_entity_poly.entity_id
_entity_poly.type
_entity_poly.pdbx_seq_one_letter_code
_entity_poly.pdbx_strand_id
1 'polypeptide(L)'
;MEKTGMADALADMTKRSSYFIQIEDDVKNYTNSIKEVKTALSSFQTSDMAELIKFHQYVESHIEKLFDESQVPIRFEDFPSKKLEGLRMAATLYAKLDAIATTLQNRKIECQVNQLIDKVDKYFNKIKEELDTLDRTKDDELKKFRSQNIHFDFGILVRIKELMVEVSSNCMELAFEETREQRAKEHEESAMNGYGKKMGLGKILWRVFQFAFRVYTFAGGQDDRADNLTREIAHEIQTEPSST
;
A
#
# COMPACT_ATOMS: atom_id res chain seq x y z
N MET A 1 -2.57 -9.14 58.59
CA MET A 1 -1.93 -7.80 58.50
C MET A 1 -0.68 -7.78 57.60
N GLU A 2 -0.23 -8.89 57.00
CA GLU A 2 1.05 -8.94 56.26
C GLU A 2 0.97 -8.59 54.75
N LYS A 3 -0.21 -8.67 54.12
CA LYS A 3 -0.36 -8.41 52.67
C LYS A 3 -0.11 -6.95 52.27
N THR A 4 -0.38 -6.00 53.16
CA THR A 4 -0.19 -4.57 52.93
C THR A 4 1.29 -4.18 52.93
N GLY A 5 2.08 -4.69 53.87
CA GLY A 5 3.52 -4.37 53.94
C GLY A 5 4.33 -4.93 52.75
N MET A 6 3.92 -6.07 52.18
CA MET A 6 4.57 -6.63 50.99
C MET A 6 4.24 -5.83 49.72
N ALA A 7 3.01 -5.33 49.59
CA ALA A 7 2.59 -4.46 48.51
C ALA A 7 3.29 -3.08 48.59
N ASP A 8 3.44 -2.53 49.79
CA ASP A 8 4.15 -1.27 50.03
C ASP A 8 5.64 -1.41 49.74
N ALA A 9 6.27 -2.52 50.14
CA ALA A 9 7.67 -2.82 49.82
C ALA A 9 7.90 -2.99 48.31
N LEU A 10 6.97 -3.66 47.60
CA LEU A 10 7.01 -3.77 46.14
C LEU A 10 6.83 -2.39 45.48
N ALA A 11 5.90 -1.56 45.97
CA ALA A 11 5.70 -0.20 45.45
C ALA A 11 6.95 0.67 45.65
N ASP A 12 7.64 0.54 46.78
CA ASP A 12 8.89 1.26 47.06
C ASP A 12 10.07 0.76 46.21
N MET A 13 10.20 -0.55 46.03
CA MET A 13 11.19 -1.11 45.10
C MET A 13 10.93 -0.65 43.65
N THR A 14 9.67 -0.59 43.25
CA THR A 14 9.24 -0.14 41.93
C THR A 14 9.53 1.35 41.72
N LYS A 15 9.28 2.21 42.72
CA LYS A 15 9.62 3.64 42.68
C LYS A 15 11.12 3.93 42.63
N ARG A 16 11.94 3.02 43.15
CA ARG A 16 13.41 3.12 43.11
C ARG A 16 14.02 2.53 41.84
N SER A 17 13.22 1.87 41.00
CA SER A 17 13.68 1.36 39.72
C SER A 17 14.02 2.54 38.80
N SER A 18 15.19 2.47 38.18
CA SER A 18 15.66 3.46 37.20
C SER A 18 14.63 3.72 36.10
N TYR A 19 13.88 2.68 35.70
CA TYR A 19 12.81 2.76 34.70
C TYR A 19 11.69 3.72 35.11
N PHE A 20 11.14 3.58 36.33
CA PHE A 20 10.06 4.47 36.79
C PHE A 20 10.55 5.88 37.09
N ILE A 21 11.82 6.01 37.53
CA ILE A 21 12.44 7.32 37.71
C ILE A 21 12.54 8.06 36.37
N GLN A 22 12.93 7.38 35.29
CA GLN A 22 13.01 7.98 33.94
C GLN A 22 11.62 8.40 33.43
N ILE A 23 10.59 7.58 33.65
CA ILE A 23 9.20 7.96 33.31
C ILE A 23 8.77 9.22 34.07
N GLU A 24 9.00 9.28 35.39
CA GLU A 24 8.63 10.45 36.20
C GLU A 24 9.43 11.70 35.83
N ASP A 25 10.69 11.55 35.41
CA ASP A 25 11.51 12.65 34.91
C ASP A 25 10.96 13.18 33.58
N ASP A 26 10.60 12.29 32.65
CA ASP A 26 9.98 12.66 31.39
C ASP A 26 8.61 13.33 31.57
N VAL A 27 7.78 12.84 32.51
CA VAL A 27 6.52 13.49 32.85
C VAL A 27 6.76 14.94 33.24
N LYS A 28 7.78 15.22 34.06
CA LYS A 28 8.13 16.59 34.47
C LYS A 28 8.72 17.41 33.32
N ASN A 29 9.71 16.87 32.62
CA ASN A 29 10.45 17.58 31.58
C ASN A 29 9.60 17.88 30.35
N TYR A 30 8.70 16.98 29.97
CA TYR A 30 7.86 17.08 28.78
C TYR A 30 6.41 17.45 29.08
N THR A 31 6.08 17.90 30.30
CA THR A 31 4.70 18.27 30.69
C THR A 31 4.03 19.21 29.68
N ASN A 32 4.72 20.28 29.25
CA ASN A 32 4.13 21.27 28.35
C ASN A 32 3.90 20.69 26.94
N SER A 33 4.90 19.96 26.44
CA SER A 33 4.87 19.26 25.15
C SER A 33 3.70 18.26 25.09
N ILE A 34 3.55 17.41 26.12
CA ILE A 34 2.49 16.40 26.15
C ILE A 34 1.10 17.04 26.31
N LYS A 35 0.97 18.14 27.06
CA LYS A 35 -0.29 18.91 27.15
C LYS A 35 -0.67 19.55 25.83
N GLU A 36 0.31 20.04 25.06
CA GLU A 36 0.09 20.57 23.71
C GLU A 36 -0.40 19.45 22.78
N VAL A 37 0.31 18.31 22.74
CA VAL A 37 -0.08 17.13 21.97
C VAL A 37 -1.46 16.63 22.37
N LYS A 38 -1.79 16.57 23.68
CA LYS A 38 -3.12 16.21 24.18
C LYS A 38 -4.20 17.12 23.60
N THR A 39 -3.96 18.43 23.61
CA THR A 39 -4.92 19.43 23.11
C THR A 39 -5.07 19.33 21.59
N ALA A 40 -3.96 19.18 20.88
CA ALA A 40 -3.94 19.01 19.44
C ALA A 40 -4.65 17.71 19.03
N LEU A 41 -4.35 16.57 19.66
CA LEU A 41 -5.03 15.29 19.43
C LEU A 41 -6.53 15.40 19.68
N SER A 42 -6.95 16.06 20.76
CA SER A 42 -8.37 16.18 21.10
C SER A 42 -9.15 17.00 20.06
N SER A 43 -8.56 18.08 19.56
CA SER A 43 -9.19 18.99 18.59
C SER A 43 -9.03 18.57 17.13
N PHE A 44 -8.06 17.71 16.81
CA PHE A 44 -7.75 17.34 15.42
C PHE A 44 -8.89 16.57 14.77
N GLN A 45 -9.32 17.04 13.61
CA GLN A 45 -10.23 16.35 12.71
C GLN A 45 -9.87 16.77 11.28
N THR A 46 -9.67 15.79 10.41
CA THR A 46 -9.44 16.03 8.98
C THR A 46 -10.08 14.93 8.16
N SER A 47 -10.38 15.23 6.90
CA SER A 47 -10.70 14.27 5.84
C SER A 47 -9.58 14.17 4.80
N ASP A 48 -8.55 15.00 4.90
CA ASP A 48 -7.39 14.97 4.00
C ASP A 48 -6.30 14.05 4.59
N MET A 49 -5.93 13.02 3.83
CA MET A 49 -4.90 12.07 4.24
C MET A 49 -3.51 12.71 4.32
N ALA A 50 -3.20 13.72 3.51
CA ALA A 50 -1.94 14.45 3.59
C ALA A 50 -1.85 15.25 4.90
N GLU A 51 -2.95 15.86 5.33
CA GLU A 51 -3.02 16.52 6.65
C GLU A 51 -2.92 15.51 7.79
N LEU A 52 -3.58 14.34 7.67
CA LEU A 52 -3.48 13.26 8.65
C LEU A 52 -2.04 12.80 8.83
N ILE A 53 -1.30 12.59 7.73
CA ILE A 53 0.11 12.19 7.78
C ILE A 53 1.00 13.29 8.38
N LYS A 54 0.80 14.55 8.00
CA LYS A 54 1.54 15.69 8.60
C LYS A 54 1.27 15.79 10.10
N PHE A 55 0.02 15.63 10.52
CA PHE A 55 -0.36 15.68 11.92
C PHE A 55 0.21 14.50 12.70
N HIS A 56 0.17 13.28 12.14
CA HIS A 56 0.84 12.12 12.71
C HIS A 56 2.33 12.39 12.93
N GLN A 57 3.04 12.92 11.93
CA GLN A 57 4.47 13.28 12.07
C GLN A 57 4.71 14.33 13.16
N TYR A 58 3.85 15.34 13.27
CA TYR A 58 3.91 16.32 14.36
C TYR A 58 3.78 15.63 15.72
N VAL A 59 2.78 14.78 15.90
CA VAL A 59 2.56 14.06 17.17
C VAL A 59 3.74 13.15 17.50
N GLU A 60 4.22 12.36 16.54
CA GLU A 60 5.37 11.46 16.74
C GLU A 60 6.64 12.23 17.11
N SER A 61 6.90 13.40 16.52
CA SER A 61 8.08 14.23 16.86
C SER A 61 8.11 14.73 18.32
N HIS A 62 6.98 14.65 19.02
CA HIS A 62 6.89 14.96 20.45
C HIS A 62 6.96 13.68 21.30
N ILE A 63 6.36 12.60 20.83
CA ILE A 63 6.27 11.33 21.57
C ILE A 63 7.59 10.54 21.50
N GLU A 64 8.31 10.57 20.37
CA GLU A 64 9.60 9.86 20.19
C GLU A 64 10.72 10.33 21.15
N LYS A 65 10.52 11.49 21.79
CA LYS A 65 11.44 12.06 22.78
C LYS A 65 11.29 11.44 24.17
N LEU A 66 10.19 10.69 24.38
CA LEU A 66 9.86 10.05 25.64
C LEU A 66 10.58 8.71 25.72
N PHE A 67 11.12 8.40 26.88
CA PHE A 67 11.78 7.12 27.18
C PHE A 67 10.82 5.94 27.01
N ASP A 68 9.58 6.10 27.47
CA ASP A 68 8.51 5.14 27.22
C ASP A 68 7.27 5.86 26.65
N GLU A 69 7.15 5.81 25.32
CA GLU A 69 6.06 6.40 24.54
C GLU A 69 4.67 5.88 24.93
N SER A 70 4.58 4.72 25.57
CA SER A 70 3.32 4.13 26.01
C SER A 70 2.95 4.54 27.43
N GLN A 71 3.96 4.64 28.31
CA GLN A 71 3.74 4.84 29.74
C GLN A 71 3.76 6.30 30.17
N VAL A 72 4.53 7.16 29.50
CA VAL A 72 4.61 8.57 29.87
C VAL A 72 3.30 9.31 29.56
N PRO A 73 2.67 9.17 28.37
CA PRO A 73 1.45 9.91 28.05
C PRO A 73 0.26 9.55 28.95
N ILE A 74 0.13 8.29 29.37
CA ILE A 74 -0.98 7.83 30.24
C ILE A 74 -0.91 8.39 31.66
N ARG A 75 0.19 9.02 32.06
CA ARG A 75 0.30 9.74 33.34
C ARG A 75 -0.46 11.07 33.33
N PHE A 76 -0.80 11.56 32.15
CA PHE A 76 -1.61 12.75 31.98
C PHE A 76 -3.08 12.35 31.97
N GLU A 77 -3.85 12.87 32.93
CA GLU A 77 -5.29 12.64 33.03
C GLU A 77 -5.98 12.94 31.69
N ASP A 78 -6.93 12.11 31.28
CA ASP A 78 -7.67 12.20 30.01
C ASP A 78 -6.80 12.28 28.74
N PHE A 79 -5.58 11.73 28.75
CA PHE A 79 -4.81 11.65 27.52
C PHE A 79 -5.53 10.78 26.48
N PRO A 80 -5.69 11.23 25.22
CA PRO A 80 -6.49 10.54 24.21
C PRO A 80 -5.74 9.34 23.58
N SER A 81 -5.32 8.37 24.39
CA SER A 81 -4.48 7.23 23.96
C SER A 81 -5.12 6.42 22.83
N LYS A 82 -6.45 6.19 22.88
CA LYS A 82 -7.17 5.47 21.83
C LYS A 82 -7.15 6.21 20.49
N LYS A 83 -7.20 7.54 20.52
CA LYS A 83 -7.13 8.38 19.33
C LYS A 83 -5.70 8.42 18.77
N LEU A 84 -4.70 8.47 19.63
CA LEU A 84 -3.29 8.33 19.24
C LEU A 84 -3.04 6.99 18.55
N GLU A 85 -3.50 5.89 19.13
CA GLU A 85 -3.38 4.55 18.53
C GLU A 85 -4.12 4.48 17.19
N GLY A 86 -5.35 4.98 17.12
CA GLY A 86 -6.10 5.09 15.87
C GLY A 86 -5.38 5.91 14.79
N LEU A 87 -4.72 7.01 15.17
CA LEU A 87 -3.94 7.86 14.27
C LEU A 87 -2.73 7.11 13.72
N ARG A 88 -1.96 6.42 14.58
CA ARG A 88 -0.82 5.60 14.19
C ARG A 88 -1.22 4.47 13.24
N MET A 89 -2.33 3.78 13.55
CA MET A 89 -2.89 2.74 12.69
C MET A 89 -3.32 3.29 11.32
N ALA A 90 -4.06 4.39 11.30
CA ALA A 90 -4.50 5.05 10.07
C ALA A 90 -3.32 5.51 9.22
N ALA A 91 -2.34 6.19 9.82
CA ALA A 91 -1.14 6.65 9.12
C ALA A 91 -0.34 5.49 8.52
N THR A 92 -0.16 4.41 9.29
CA THR A 92 0.56 3.21 8.84
C THR A 92 -0.16 2.53 7.67
N LEU A 93 -1.49 2.37 7.77
CA LEU A 93 -2.31 1.78 6.71
C LEU A 93 -2.23 2.62 5.43
N TYR A 94 -2.39 3.94 5.54
CA TYR A 94 -2.31 4.83 4.39
C TYR A 94 -0.93 4.81 3.74
N ALA A 95 0.15 4.91 4.53
CA ALA A 95 1.52 4.85 4.02
C ALA A 95 1.80 3.54 3.25
N LYS A 96 1.25 2.42 3.74
CA LYS A 96 1.35 1.13 3.04
C LYS A 96 0.64 1.17 1.68
N LEU A 97 -0.58 1.69 1.62
CA LEU A 97 -1.35 1.79 0.38
C LEU A 97 -0.74 2.79 -0.60
N ASP A 98 -0.24 3.92 -0.10
CA ASP A 98 0.43 4.95 -0.90
C ASP A 98 1.76 4.45 -1.47
N ALA A 99 2.49 3.62 -0.73
CA ALA A 99 3.68 2.94 -1.24
C ALA A 99 3.35 1.99 -2.40
N ILE A 100 2.23 1.27 -2.32
CA ILE A 100 1.73 0.44 -3.44
C ILE A 100 1.41 1.32 -4.65
N ALA A 101 0.61 2.37 -4.46
CA ALA A 101 0.23 3.30 -5.53
C ALA A 101 1.46 3.93 -6.20
N THR A 102 2.40 4.42 -5.40
CA THR A 102 3.66 5.01 -5.88
C THR A 102 4.52 4.00 -6.65
N THR A 103 4.55 2.74 -6.21
CA THR A 103 5.29 1.67 -6.91
C THR A 103 4.66 1.36 -8.27
N LEU A 104 3.33 1.35 -8.37
CA LEU A 104 2.63 1.14 -9.64
C LEU A 104 2.83 2.32 -10.59
N GLN A 105 2.71 3.55 -10.08
CA GLN A 105 2.85 4.79 -10.87
C GLN A 105 4.27 4.99 -11.41
N ASN A 106 5.30 4.72 -10.60
CA ASN A 106 6.70 4.92 -11.00
C ASN A 106 7.29 3.74 -11.78
N ARG A 107 6.48 2.74 -12.13
CA ARG A 107 6.97 1.54 -12.78
C ARG A 107 7.34 1.82 -14.22
N LYS A 108 8.63 2.04 -14.46
CA LYS A 108 9.17 2.12 -15.81
C LYS A 108 9.20 0.74 -16.46
N ILE A 109 8.85 0.74 -17.74
CA ILE A 109 9.06 -0.38 -18.61
C ILE A 109 10.48 -0.25 -19.17
N GLU A 110 11.38 -1.09 -18.70
CA GLU A 110 12.77 -1.08 -19.17
C GLU A 110 13.26 -2.46 -19.61
N CYS A 111 12.42 -3.50 -19.57
CA CYS A 111 12.82 -4.87 -19.90
C CYS A 111 11.87 -5.55 -20.87
N GLN A 112 12.37 -6.63 -21.47
CA GLN A 112 11.60 -7.48 -22.38
C GLN A 112 10.27 -7.89 -21.77
N VAL A 113 9.19 -7.87 -22.57
CA VAL A 113 7.80 -8.09 -22.13
C VAL A 113 7.64 -9.37 -21.31
N ASN A 114 8.33 -10.46 -21.69
CA ASN A 114 8.27 -11.72 -20.95
C ASN A 114 8.72 -11.61 -19.49
N GLN A 115 9.85 -10.93 -19.25
CA GLN A 115 10.37 -10.76 -17.90
C GLN A 115 9.55 -9.72 -17.11
N LEU A 116 8.98 -8.74 -17.82
CA LEU A 116 8.11 -7.75 -17.25
C LEU A 116 6.82 -8.40 -16.73
N ILE A 117 6.14 -9.19 -17.56
CA ILE A 117 4.89 -9.88 -17.20
C ILE A 117 5.09 -10.75 -15.96
N ASP A 118 6.17 -11.55 -15.88
CA ASP A 118 6.42 -12.40 -14.72
C ASP A 118 6.55 -11.60 -13.42
N LYS A 119 7.22 -10.44 -13.48
CA LYS A 119 7.38 -9.54 -12.33
C LYS A 119 6.09 -8.81 -12.00
N VAL A 120 5.31 -8.43 -13.01
CA VAL A 120 4.03 -7.74 -12.83
C VAL A 120 3.00 -8.68 -12.23
N ASP A 121 2.90 -9.90 -12.76
CA ASP A 121 1.92 -10.89 -12.31
C ASP A 121 2.14 -11.31 -10.86
N LYS A 122 3.40 -11.56 -10.46
CA LYS A 122 3.75 -11.85 -9.05
C LYS A 122 3.38 -10.70 -8.12
N TYR A 123 3.65 -9.46 -8.53
CA TYR A 123 3.33 -8.28 -7.73
C TYR A 123 1.82 -8.04 -7.65
N PHE A 124 1.11 -8.24 -8.75
CA PHE A 124 -0.35 -8.20 -8.81
C PHE A 124 -0.99 -9.19 -7.85
N ASN A 125 -0.52 -10.45 -7.82
CA ASN A 125 -1.05 -11.46 -6.89
C ASN A 125 -0.93 -11.01 -5.43
N LYS A 126 0.23 -10.47 -5.06
CA LYS A 126 0.47 -9.95 -3.71
C LYS A 126 -0.46 -8.78 -3.39
N ILE A 127 -0.55 -7.78 -4.26
CA ILE A 127 -1.43 -6.62 -4.06
C ILE A 127 -2.88 -7.08 -3.94
N LYS A 128 -3.32 -7.98 -4.83
CA LYS A 128 -4.68 -8.49 -4.84
C LYS A 128 -5.04 -9.15 -3.51
N GLU A 129 -4.20 -10.04 -2.99
CA GLU A 129 -4.45 -10.69 -1.69
C GLU A 129 -4.55 -9.69 -0.54
N GLU A 130 -3.65 -8.70 -0.52
CA GLU A 130 -3.64 -7.66 0.50
C GLU A 130 -4.89 -6.76 0.42
N LEU A 131 -5.28 -6.36 -0.79
CA LEU A 131 -6.46 -5.51 -1.02
C LEU A 131 -7.77 -6.26 -0.80
N ASP A 132 -7.88 -7.52 -1.23
CA ASP A 132 -9.07 -8.35 -0.99
C ASP A 132 -9.29 -8.56 0.52
N THR A 133 -8.21 -8.73 1.28
CA THR A 133 -8.28 -8.82 2.75
C THR A 133 -8.77 -7.51 3.35
N LEU A 134 -8.23 -6.38 2.89
CA LEU A 134 -8.62 -5.06 3.36
C LEU A 134 -10.06 -4.71 2.96
N ASP A 135 -10.52 -5.05 1.75
CA ASP A 135 -11.88 -4.82 1.28
C ASP A 135 -12.93 -5.56 2.14
N ARG A 136 -12.55 -6.70 2.74
CA ARG A 136 -13.41 -7.45 3.68
C ARG A 136 -13.48 -6.81 5.06
N THR A 137 -12.41 -6.15 5.51
CA THR A 137 -12.33 -5.56 6.86
C THR A 137 -12.55 -4.05 6.88
N LYS A 138 -12.65 -3.38 5.73
CA LYS A 138 -12.73 -1.92 5.62
C LYS A 138 -13.85 -1.30 6.43
N ASP A 139 -15.03 -1.94 6.51
CA ASP A 139 -16.17 -1.40 7.25
C ASP A 139 -15.92 -1.40 8.76
N ASP A 140 -15.18 -2.40 9.25
CA ASP A 140 -14.81 -2.49 10.66
C ASP A 140 -13.67 -1.51 10.99
N GLU A 141 -12.67 -1.38 10.12
CA GLU A 141 -11.62 -0.36 10.27
C GLU A 141 -12.19 1.06 10.22
N LEU A 142 -13.14 1.32 9.31
CA LEU A 142 -13.82 2.61 9.19
C LEU A 142 -14.63 2.94 10.45
N LYS A 143 -15.31 1.97 11.05
CA LYS A 143 -15.99 2.15 12.35
C LYS A 143 -14.98 2.46 13.47
N LYS A 144 -13.86 1.75 13.52
CA LYS A 144 -12.79 1.99 14.52
C LYS A 144 -12.26 3.41 14.40
N PHE A 145 -11.88 3.86 13.21
CA PHE A 145 -11.38 5.21 12.98
C PHE A 145 -12.42 6.29 13.29
N ARG A 146 -13.68 6.09 12.86
CA ARG A 146 -14.76 7.04 13.16
C ARG A 146 -15.06 7.15 14.65
N SER A 147 -14.92 6.07 15.43
CA SER A 147 -15.06 6.14 16.90
C SER A 147 -14.04 7.08 17.56
N GLN A 148 -12.94 7.38 16.87
CA GLN A 148 -11.88 8.29 17.30
C GLN A 148 -11.87 9.62 16.53
N ASN A 149 -12.94 9.94 15.78
CA ASN A 149 -13.05 11.11 14.89
C ASN A 149 -12.00 11.17 13.78
N ILE A 150 -11.47 10.01 13.37
CA ILE A 150 -10.52 9.90 12.26
C ILE A 150 -11.30 9.50 11.01
N HIS A 151 -11.22 10.31 9.95
CA HIS A 151 -11.78 9.97 8.65
C HIS A 151 -10.67 9.40 7.78
N PHE A 152 -10.76 8.10 7.49
CA PHE A 152 -9.84 7.42 6.59
C PHE A 152 -10.45 7.35 5.19
N ASP A 153 -9.74 7.86 4.19
CA ASP A 153 -10.17 7.81 2.79
C ASP A 153 -9.72 6.49 2.13
N PHE A 154 -10.70 5.59 1.91
CA PHE A 154 -10.49 4.35 1.17
C PHE A 154 -10.51 4.54 -0.37
N GLY A 155 -10.69 5.77 -0.87
CA GLY A 155 -10.55 6.10 -2.29
C GLY A 155 -9.18 5.71 -2.87
N ILE A 156 -8.14 5.62 -2.03
CA ILE A 156 -6.83 5.08 -2.43
C ILE A 156 -6.91 3.64 -2.97
N LEU A 157 -7.89 2.82 -2.54
CA LEU A 157 -8.11 1.48 -3.10
C LEU A 157 -8.56 1.53 -4.56
N VAL A 158 -9.43 2.50 -4.89
CA VAL A 158 -9.87 2.75 -6.26
C VAL A 158 -8.69 3.20 -7.10
N ARG A 159 -7.90 4.16 -6.60
CA ARG A 159 -6.67 4.63 -7.26
C ARG A 159 -5.68 3.49 -7.52
N ILE A 160 -5.47 2.56 -6.58
CA ILE A 160 -4.60 1.40 -6.80
C ILE A 160 -5.15 0.48 -7.90
N LYS A 161 -6.47 0.27 -7.95
CA LYS A 161 -7.12 -0.54 -8.99
C LYS A 161 -6.94 0.11 -10.37
N GLU A 162 -7.13 1.42 -10.48
CA GLU A 162 -6.91 2.20 -11.70
C GLU A 162 -5.44 2.13 -12.16
N LEU A 163 -4.49 2.34 -11.25
CA LEU A 163 -3.06 2.21 -11.56
C LEU A 163 -2.67 0.80 -12.03
N MET A 164 -3.34 -0.24 -11.54
CA MET A 164 -3.12 -1.61 -12.02
C MET A 164 -3.64 -1.81 -13.45
N VAL A 165 -4.78 -1.20 -13.80
CA VAL A 165 -5.29 -1.17 -15.18
C VAL A 165 -4.32 -0.44 -16.10
N GLU A 166 -3.75 0.67 -15.64
CA GLU A 166 -2.70 1.40 -16.38
C GLU A 166 -1.45 0.53 -16.61
N VAL A 167 -0.94 -0.13 -15.57
CA VAL A 167 0.20 -1.06 -15.70
C VAL A 167 -0.11 -2.19 -16.69
N SER A 168 -1.33 -2.72 -16.67
CA SER A 168 -1.76 -3.75 -17.63
C SER A 168 -1.78 -3.24 -19.07
N SER A 169 -2.30 -2.03 -19.29
CA SER A 169 -2.32 -1.38 -20.61
C SER A 169 -0.92 -1.15 -21.15
N ASN A 170 -0.03 -0.68 -20.27
CA ASN A 170 1.37 -0.51 -20.59
C ASN A 170 2.04 -1.85 -20.98
N CYS A 171 1.71 -2.97 -20.30
CA CYS A 171 2.17 -4.29 -20.72
C CYS A 171 1.63 -4.73 -22.09
N MET A 172 0.38 -4.39 -22.42
CA MET A 172 -0.25 -4.67 -23.72
C MET A 172 0.45 -3.94 -24.87
N GLU A 173 0.70 -2.64 -24.71
CA GLU A 173 1.34 -1.83 -25.75
C GLU A 173 2.75 -2.31 -26.08
N LEU A 174 3.53 -2.66 -25.07
CA LEU A 174 4.87 -3.21 -25.30
C LEU A 174 4.84 -4.56 -25.99
N ALA A 175 3.86 -5.40 -25.66
CA ALA A 175 3.73 -6.69 -26.31
C ALA A 175 3.48 -6.50 -27.80
N PHE A 176 2.69 -5.49 -28.18
CA PHE A 176 2.54 -5.10 -29.58
C PHE A 176 3.83 -4.55 -30.20
N GLU A 177 4.52 -3.63 -29.51
CA GLU A 177 5.77 -3.04 -29.96
C GLU A 177 6.82 -4.13 -30.25
N GLU A 178 7.07 -5.03 -29.29
CA GLU A 178 8.00 -6.15 -29.44
C GLU A 178 7.57 -7.12 -30.54
N THR A 179 6.28 -7.45 -30.61
CA THR A 179 5.76 -8.34 -31.66
C THR A 179 5.95 -7.74 -33.05
N ARG A 180 5.71 -6.43 -33.19
CA ARG A 180 5.89 -5.69 -34.46
C ARG A 180 7.35 -5.62 -34.86
N GLU A 181 8.24 -5.25 -33.94
CA GLU A 181 9.68 -5.21 -34.21
C GLU A 181 10.23 -6.57 -34.61
N GLN A 182 9.79 -7.63 -33.95
CA GLN A 182 10.26 -8.98 -34.21
C GLN A 182 9.77 -9.50 -35.56
N ARG A 183 8.53 -9.18 -35.95
CA ARG A 183 8.01 -9.45 -37.30
C ARG A 183 8.74 -8.66 -38.39
N ALA A 184 9.12 -7.41 -38.12
CA ALA A 184 9.90 -6.60 -39.05
C ALA A 184 11.31 -7.18 -39.28
N LYS A 185 11.99 -7.58 -38.20
CA LYS A 185 13.31 -8.26 -38.27
C LYS A 185 13.23 -9.61 -38.98
N GLU A 186 12.18 -10.40 -38.69
CA GLU A 186 11.94 -11.66 -39.40
C GLU A 186 11.69 -11.43 -40.90
N HIS A 187 11.01 -10.37 -41.31
CA HIS A 187 10.78 -10.05 -42.73
C HIS A 187 12.07 -9.62 -43.46
N GLU A 188 13.02 -8.98 -42.76
CA GLU A 188 14.35 -8.65 -43.29
C GLU A 188 15.28 -9.88 -43.37
N GLU A 189 15.22 -10.79 -42.39
CA GLU A 189 16.05 -12.01 -42.33
C GLU A 189 15.50 -13.19 -43.16
N SER A 190 14.17 -13.28 -43.38
CA SER A 190 13.55 -14.35 -44.18
C SER A 190 13.89 -14.28 -45.67
N ALA A 191 14.60 -13.25 -46.13
CA ALA A 191 15.21 -13.21 -47.45
C ALA A 191 16.40 -14.18 -47.59
N MET A 192 16.96 -14.75 -46.49
CA MET A 192 18.17 -15.56 -46.58
C MET A 192 18.14 -16.93 -45.89
N ASN A 193 17.20 -17.27 -45.01
CA ASN A 193 16.94 -18.65 -44.59
C ASN A 193 15.55 -18.79 -43.95
N GLY A 194 14.70 -19.65 -44.51
CA GLY A 194 13.41 -20.00 -43.91
C GLY A 194 13.58 -20.72 -42.58
N TYR A 195 12.57 -20.63 -41.71
CA TYR A 195 12.47 -21.20 -40.35
C TYR A 195 12.97 -20.29 -39.20
N GLY A 196 12.45 -19.07 -39.11
CA GLY A 196 12.58 -18.18 -37.94
C GLY A 196 11.36 -18.20 -37.00
N LYS A 197 11.55 -18.71 -35.78
CA LYS A 197 10.96 -18.36 -34.46
C LYS A 197 9.54 -17.73 -34.27
N LYS A 198 8.57 -17.91 -35.18
CA LYS A 198 7.18 -17.43 -34.97
C LYS A 198 6.47 -17.92 -33.69
N MET A 199 6.86 -19.09 -33.16
CA MET A 199 6.20 -19.77 -32.02
C MET A 199 6.26 -19.02 -30.68
N GLY A 200 7.04 -17.94 -30.58
CA GLY A 200 7.18 -17.15 -29.34
C GLY A 200 6.15 -16.03 -29.15
N LEU A 201 5.66 -15.43 -30.25
CA LEU A 201 4.92 -14.16 -30.21
C LEU A 201 3.47 -14.31 -29.74
N GLY A 202 2.70 -15.22 -30.34
CA GLY A 202 1.34 -15.52 -29.88
C GLY A 202 1.27 -15.98 -28.42
N LYS A 203 2.32 -16.64 -27.92
CA LYS A 203 2.43 -17.00 -26.50
C LYS A 203 2.57 -15.76 -25.60
N ILE A 204 3.32 -14.74 -26.02
CA ILE A 204 3.45 -13.49 -25.27
C ILE A 204 2.11 -12.75 -25.24
N LEU A 205 1.50 -12.55 -26.40
CA LEU A 205 0.21 -11.88 -26.53
C LEU A 205 -0.87 -12.57 -25.69
N TRP A 206 -0.94 -13.91 -25.74
CA TRP A 206 -1.86 -14.69 -24.92
C TRP A 206 -1.64 -14.48 -23.42
N ARG A 207 -0.38 -14.45 -22.96
CA ARG A 207 -0.08 -14.21 -21.54
C ARG A 207 -0.48 -12.82 -21.08
N VAL A 208 -0.26 -11.80 -21.90
CA VAL A 208 -0.68 -10.43 -21.58
C VAL A 208 -2.20 -10.32 -21.57
N PHE A 209 -2.88 -10.94 -22.54
CA PHE A 209 -4.34 -11.02 -22.55
C PHE A 209 -4.90 -11.63 -21.27
N GLN A 210 -4.34 -12.76 -20.83
CA GLN A 210 -4.71 -13.40 -19.57
C GLN A 210 -4.48 -12.48 -18.37
N PHE A 211 -3.36 -11.75 -18.35
CA PHE A 211 -3.06 -10.79 -17.30
C PHE A 211 -4.09 -9.64 -17.28
N ALA A 212 -4.38 -9.04 -18.43
CA ALA A 212 -5.37 -7.97 -18.57
C ALA A 212 -6.77 -8.40 -18.10
N PHE A 213 -7.21 -9.60 -18.46
CA PHE A 213 -8.50 -10.12 -18.00
C PHE A 213 -8.58 -10.29 -16.47
N ARG A 214 -7.47 -10.70 -15.84
CA ARG A 214 -7.40 -10.81 -14.37
C ARG A 214 -7.43 -9.44 -13.70
N VAL A 215 -6.76 -8.45 -14.28
CA VAL A 215 -6.79 -7.05 -13.82
C VAL A 215 -8.19 -6.46 -13.97
N TYR A 216 -8.85 -6.66 -15.10
CA TYR A 216 -10.26 -6.27 -15.31
C TYR A 216 -11.18 -6.81 -14.21
N THR A 217 -11.06 -8.10 -13.91
CA THR A 217 -11.87 -8.75 -12.87
C THR A 217 -11.58 -8.18 -11.48
N PHE A 218 -10.32 -7.85 -11.19
CA PHE A 218 -9.88 -7.27 -9.93
C PHE A 218 -10.33 -5.81 -9.76
N ALA A 219 -10.21 -5.00 -10.81
CA ALA A 219 -10.61 -3.60 -10.81
C ALA A 219 -12.14 -3.44 -10.86
N GLY A 220 -12.86 -4.42 -11.39
CA GLY A 220 -14.31 -4.37 -11.61
C GLY A 220 -14.68 -3.60 -12.89
N GLY A 221 -13.74 -3.45 -13.82
CA GLY A 221 -13.86 -2.64 -15.02
C GLY A 221 -12.48 -2.26 -15.56
N GLN A 222 -12.46 -1.61 -16.72
CA GLN A 222 -11.26 -1.01 -17.30
C GLN A 222 -11.63 0.27 -18.05
N ASP A 223 -10.66 1.14 -18.32
CA ASP A 223 -10.88 2.35 -19.11
C ASP A 223 -10.97 2.04 -20.62
N ASP A 224 -11.39 3.02 -21.42
CA ASP A 224 -11.57 2.86 -22.87
C ASP A 224 -10.27 2.43 -23.57
N ARG A 225 -9.11 2.88 -23.07
CA ARG A 225 -7.80 2.53 -23.62
C ARG A 225 -7.51 1.04 -23.41
N ALA A 226 -7.65 0.55 -22.18
CA ALA A 226 -7.45 -0.85 -21.84
C ALA A 226 -8.44 -1.76 -22.58
N ASP A 227 -9.69 -1.34 -22.76
CA ASP A 227 -10.72 -2.11 -23.48
C ASP A 227 -10.37 -2.25 -24.97
N ASN A 228 -9.93 -1.17 -25.61
CA ASN A 228 -9.49 -1.20 -27.01
C ASN A 228 -8.26 -2.09 -27.19
N LEU A 229 -7.22 -1.94 -26.37
CA LEU A 229 -6.01 -2.77 -26.41
C LEU A 229 -6.32 -4.26 -26.23
N THR A 230 -7.20 -4.59 -25.29
CA THR A 230 -7.60 -5.98 -25.04
C THR A 230 -8.30 -6.59 -26.25
N ARG A 231 -9.16 -5.83 -26.94
CA ARG A 231 -9.84 -6.27 -28.17
C ARG A 231 -8.87 -6.46 -29.33
N GLU A 232 -7.93 -5.54 -29.50
CA GLU A 232 -6.88 -5.65 -30.52
C GLU A 232 -6.02 -6.88 -30.30
N ILE A 233 -5.57 -7.15 -29.06
CA ILE A 233 -4.78 -8.34 -28.74
C ILE A 233 -5.57 -9.61 -29.02
N ALA A 234 -6.85 -9.64 -28.64
CA ALA A 234 -7.71 -10.78 -28.90
C ALA A 234 -7.86 -11.06 -30.41
N HIS A 235 -8.02 -10.02 -31.21
CA HIS A 235 -8.08 -10.15 -32.67
C HIS A 235 -6.76 -10.69 -33.24
N GLU A 236 -5.63 -10.12 -32.81
CA GLU A 236 -4.29 -10.53 -33.26
C GLU A 236 -4.02 -12.01 -32.99
N ILE A 237 -4.36 -12.48 -31.78
CA ILE A 237 -4.23 -13.89 -31.38
C ILE A 237 -5.11 -14.81 -32.25
N GLN A 238 -6.31 -14.36 -32.64
CA GLN A 238 -7.22 -15.14 -33.49
C GLN A 238 -6.75 -15.20 -34.95
N THR A 239 -6.06 -14.18 -35.42
CA THR A 239 -5.53 -14.12 -36.79
C THR A 239 -4.19 -14.82 -36.98
N GLU A 240 -3.45 -15.14 -35.91
CA GLU A 240 -2.27 -16.00 -36.01
C GLU A 240 -2.70 -17.44 -36.33
N PRO A 241 -2.29 -18.03 -37.48
CA PRO A 241 -2.65 -19.40 -37.79
C PRO A 241 -1.95 -20.33 -36.81
N SER A 242 -2.73 -21.12 -36.08
CA SER A 242 -2.30 -22.24 -35.26
C SER A 242 -1.53 -23.23 -36.14
N SER A 243 -0.22 -23.01 -36.24
CA SER A 243 0.70 -23.94 -36.89
C SER A 243 0.75 -25.17 -36.01
N THR A 244 0.08 -26.22 -36.48
CA THR A 244 -0.01 -27.54 -35.85
C THR A 244 1.33 -28.25 -35.93
#